data_AF-A0A094IJA1-F1
#
_entry.id   AF-A0A094IJA1-F1
#
_cell.length_a   1.000
_cell.length_b   1.000
_cell.length_c   1.000
_cell.angle_alpha   90.00
_cell.angle_beta   90.00
_cell.angle_gamma   90.00
#
_symmetry.space_group_name_H-M   'P 1'
#
loop_
_entity.id
_entity.type
_entity.pdbx_description
1 polymer ?
#
loop_
_entity_poly.entity_id
_entity_poly.type
_entity_poly.pdbx_seq_one_letter_code
_entity_poly.pdbx_strand_id
1 'polypeptide(L)'
;MVQPIKLYTVTAGPNPWKVAIFLEELGIPYTNEVRTFAELKQEPYLSINPNGRVPAIQDPNTGITLFESGAILQYLAETYDTANKFHHTSGQEKYSEYQWLHFQTSGQGPYFGQKAWFSNYHGEKLPSAEARYENEIRRVLGVVELHLSKNKTDYLVGNNYSYADLAWTTWNQLIGWLAADIDVKKDFPLFAAWNDRIQSRPSVIKVAADKAKLSQ
;
A
#
# COMPACT_ATOMS: atom_id res chain seq x y z
N MET A 1 -18.95 -19.70 8.28
CA MET A 1 -17.66 -19.48 7.58
C MET A 1 -17.62 -18.04 7.13
N VAL A 2 -16.44 -17.39 7.17
CA VAL A 2 -16.29 -16.01 6.66
C VAL A 2 -16.58 -16.02 5.16
N GLN A 3 -17.50 -15.16 4.72
CA GLN A 3 -17.86 -14.99 3.32
C GLN A 3 -16.80 -14.15 2.59
N PRO A 4 -16.57 -14.37 1.29
CA PRO A 4 -15.59 -13.62 0.53
C PRO A 4 -15.87 -12.11 0.51
N ILE A 5 -14.89 -11.29 0.86
CA ILE A 5 -14.95 -9.83 0.73
C ILE A 5 -14.76 -9.45 -0.74
N LYS A 6 -15.59 -8.55 -1.27
CA LYS A 6 -15.38 -8.01 -2.63
C LYS A 6 -14.37 -6.88 -2.56
N LEU A 7 -13.27 -6.98 -3.32
CA LEU A 7 -12.26 -5.95 -3.46
C LEU A 7 -12.32 -5.35 -4.87
N TYR A 8 -12.74 -4.09 -4.97
CA TYR A 8 -12.73 -3.35 -6.22
C TYR A 8 -11.31 -2.89 -6.55
N THR A 9 -10.83 -3.23 -7.75
CA THR A 9 -9.43 -3.10 -8.12
C THR A 9 -9.24 -2.61 -9.56
N VAL A 10 -8.00 -2.21 -9.86
CA VAL A 10 -7.45 -2.06 -11.21
C VAL A 10 -6.08 -2.72 -11.23
N THR A 11 -5.70 -3.32 -12.36
CA THR A 11 -4.42 -4.03 -12.49
C THR A 11 -3.21 -3.09 -12.52
N ALA A 12 -3.34 -1.91 -13.13
CA ALA A 12 -2.22 -0.97 -13.28
C ALA A 12 -1.82 -0.24 -11.99
N GLY A 13 -2.72 -0.09 -11.01
CA GLY A 13 -2.49 0.73 -9.81
C GLY A 13 -1.96 -0.07 -8.62
N PRO A 14 -1.13 0.51 -7.72
CA PRO A 14 -0.55 -0.22 -6.58
C PRO A 14 -1.47 -0.31 -5.35
N ASN A 15 -2.40 0.64 -5.17
CA ASN A 15 -3.14 0.78 -3.92
C ASN A 15 -4.08 -0.40 -3.57
N PRO A 16 -4.83 -1.01 -4.51
CA PRO A 16 -5.70 -2.13 -4.16
C PRO A 16 -4.96 -3.36 -3.67
N TRP A 17 -3.75 -3.58 -4.21
CA TRP A 17 -3.00 -4.81 -3.93
C TRP A 17 -2.44 -4.87 -2.50
N LYS A 18 -2.30 -3.73 -1.80
CA LYS A 18 -1.98 -3.78 -0.36
C LYS A 18 -3.16 -4.34 0.45
N VAL A 19 -4.39 -4.05 0.05
CA VAL A 19 -5.59 -4.64 0.68
C VAL A 19 -5.63 -6.14 0.41
N ALA A 20 -5.39 -6.56 -0.84
CA ALA A 20 -5.31 -7.98 -1.19
C ALA A 20 -4.23 -8.72 -0.36
N ILE A 21 -3.03 -8.14 -0.21
CA ILE A 21 -1.97 -8.72 0.63
C ILE A 21 -2.45 -8.90 2.06
N PHE A 22 -3.15 -7.92 2.64
CA PHE A 22 -3.60 -8.04 4.01
C PHE A 22 -4.74 -9.05 4.19
N LEU A 23 -5.64 -9.18 3.21
CA LEU A 23 -6.65 -10.24 3.20
C LEU A 23 -5.99 -11.63 3.19
N GLU A 24 -4.90 -11.82 2.45
CA GLU A 24 -4.11 -13.07 2.47
C GLU A 24 -3.42 -13.30 3.82
N GLU A 25 -2.82 -12.28 4.43
CA GLU A 25 -2.22 -12.37 5.77
C GLU A 25 -3.22 -12.83 6.83
N LEU A 26 -4.46 -12.35 6.72
CA LEU A 26 -5.55 -12.68 7.64
C LEU A 26 -6.26 -14.00 7.28
N GLY A 27 -5.93 -14.61 6.14
CA GLY A 27 -6.62 -15.81 5.64
C GLY A 27 -8.10 -15.57 5.32
N ILE A 28 -8.47 -14.33 4.99
CA ILE A 28 -9.85 -13.95 4.65
C ILE A 28 -10.07 -14.19 3.15
N PRO A 29 -11.09 -14.97 2.76
CA PRO A 29 -11.40 -15.13 1.35
C PRO A 29 -11.85 -13.79 0.73
N TYR A 30 -11.50 -13.55 -0.53
CA TYR A 30 -11.92 -12.36 -1.26
C TYR A 30 -12.00 -12.59 -2.76
N THR A 31 -12.73 -11.72 -3.45
CA THR A 31 -12.78 -11.67 -4.92
C THR A 31 -12.29 -10.32 -5.42
N ASN A 32 -11.58 -10.32 -6.55
CA ASN A 32 -11.16 -9.09 -7.23
C ASN A 32 -12.23 -8.68 -8.24
N GLU A 33 -12.91 -7.56 -7.98
CA GLU A 33 -13.80 -6.89 -8.91
C GLU A 33 -12.98 -5.90 -9.75
N VAL A 34 -12.41 -6.40 -10.86
CA VAL A 34 -11.56 -5.60 -11.75
C VAL A 34 -12.43 -4.61 -12.54
N ARG A 35 -12.02 -3.34 -12.56
CA ARG A 35 -12.65 -2.26 -13.32
C ARG A 35 -11.63 -1.58 -14.23
N THR A 36 -12.12 -0.89 -15.24
CA THR A 36 -11.36 0.07 -16.03
C THR A 36 -11.37 1.44 -15.36
N PHE A 37 -10.39 2.30 -15.64
CA PHE A 37 -10.37 3.66 -15.09
C PHE A 37 -11.59 4.50 -15.50
N ALA A 38 -12.20 4.22 -16.66
CA ALA A 38 -13.40 4.90 -17.13
C ALA A 38 -14.64 4.49 -16.31
N GLU A 39 -14.80 3.20 -16.01
CA GLU A 39 -15.92 2.69 -15.20
C GLU A 39 -15.88 3.22 -13.77
N LEU A 40 -14.68 3.50 -13.22
CA LEU A 40 -14.55 4.10 -11.89
C LEU A 40 -15.17 5.50 -11.78
N LYS A 41 -15.44 6.16 -12.91
CA LYS A 41 -16.03 7.51 -12.96
C LYS A 41 -17.52 7.52 -13.26
N GLN A 42 -18.16 6.36 -13.20
CA GLN A 42 -19.56 6.19 -13.58
C GLN A 42 -20.30 5.34 -12.55
N GLU A 43 -21.63 5.40 -12.57
CA GLU A 43 -22.44 4.42 -11.86
C GLU A 43 -22.29 3.02 -12.48
N PRO A 44 -22.41 1.94 -11.69
CA PRO A 44 -22.75 1.93 -10.27
C PRO A 44 -21.55 2.14 -9.32
N TYR A 45 -20.34 2.38 -9.85
CA TYR A 45 -19.15 2.47 -8.99
C TYR A 45 -19.14 3.71 -8.09
N LEU A 46 -19.66 4.85 -8.57
CA LEU A 46 -19.75 6.06 -7.76
C LEU A 46 -20.66 5.91 -6.54
N SER A 47 -21.68 5.05 -6.60
CA SER A 47 -22.47 4.65 -5.43
C SER A 47 -21.68 3.85 -4.37
N ILE A 48 -20.58 3.20 -4.76
CA ILE A 48 -19.69 2.43 -3.87
C ILE A 48 -18.58 3.34 -3.32
N ASN A 49 -17.96 4.12 -4.20
CA ASN A 49 -16.95 5.10 -3.84
C ASN A 49 -17.16 6.40 -4.64
N PRO A 50 -17.65 7.47 -3.99
CA PRO A 50 -17.90 8.75 -4.66
C PRO A 50 -16.62 9.45 -5.15
N ASN A 51 -15.43 9.10 -4.63
CA ASN A 51 -14.14 9.57 -5.16
C ASN A 51 -13.82 8.96 -6.54
N GLY A 52 -14.46 7.85 -6.89
CA GLY A 52 -14.25 7.15 -8.16
C GLY A 52 -12.81 6.67 -8.34
N ARG A 53 -12.20 6.13 -7.28
CA ARG A 53 -10.83 5.58 -7.28
C ARG A 53 -10.78 4.27 -6.52
N VAL A 54 -9.98 3.32 -6.98
CA VAL A 54 -9.74 2.08 -6.24
C VAL A 54 -8.62 2.24 -5.18
N PRO A 55 -8.65 1.45 -4.10
CA PRO A 55 -9.63 0.41 -3.80
C PRO A 55 -10.91 0.90 -3.11
N ALA A 56 -11.93 0.06 -3.22
CA ALA A 56 -13.07 0.00 -2.30
C ALA A 56 -13.33 -1.47 -1.96
N ILE A 57 -13.98 -1.74 -0.84
CA ILE A 57 -14.44 -3.08 -0.45
C ILE A 57 -15.93 -3.08 -0.16
N GLN A 58 -16.54 -4.25 -0.33
CA GLN A 58 -17.82 -4.60 0.28
C GLN A 58 -17.64 -5.88 1.09
N ASP A 59 -17.91 -5.78 2.39
CA ASP A 59 -17.76 -6.89 3.30
C ASP A 59 -19.14 -7.46 3.68
N PRO A 60 -19.53 -8.63 3.16
CA PRO A 60 -20.84 -9.23 3.44
C PRO A 60 -20.97 -9.72 4.89
N ASN A 61 -19.87 -9.84 5.64
CA ASN A 61 -19.90 -10.36 7.01
C ASN A 61 -20.32 -9.27 8.02
N THR A 62 -20.03 -8.00 7.73
CA THR A 62 -20.40 -6.85 8.57
C THR A 62 -21.41 -5.91 7.90
N GLY A 63 -21.58 -6.03 6.58
CA GLY A 63 -22.42 -5.14 5.78
C GLY A 63 -21.76 -3.81 5.40
N ILE A 64 -20.48 -3.60 5.74
CA ILE A 64 -19.80 -2.32 5.45
C ILE A 64 -19.41 -2.22 3.97
N THR A 65 -19.55 -1.01 3.42
CA THR A 65 -18.92 -0.59 2.17
C THR A 65 -17.94 0.53 2.50
N LEU A 66 -16.67 0.38 2.11
CA LEU A 66 -15.59 1.26 2.54
C LEU A 66 -14.58 1.51 1.42
N PHE A 67 -14.07 2.73 1.30
CA PHE A 67 -12.97 3.09 0.40
C PHE A 67 -11.82 3.75 1.18
N GLU A 68 -10.74 4.10 0.47
CA GLU A 68 -9.41 4.46 0.99
C GLU A 68 -8.63 3.27 1.54
N SER A 69 -7.52 2.93 0.88
CA SER A 69 -6.76 1.72 1.20
C SER A 69 -6.24 1.70 2.64
N GLY A 70 -5.85 2.84 3.20
CA GLY A 70 -5.42 2.91 4.60
C GLY A 70 -6.55 2.65 5.60
N ALA A 71 -7.72 3.26 5.38
CA ALA A 71 -8.91 3.02 6.21
C ALA A 71 -9.35 1.55 6.13
N ILE A 72 -9.29 0.96 4.94
CA ILE A 72 -9.58 -0.46 4.74
C ILE A 72 -8.60 -1.35 5.54
N LEU A 73 -7.30 -1.05 5.54
CA LEU A 73 -6.33 -1.82 6.34
C LEU A 73 -6.64 -1.74 7.84
N GLN A 74 -6.95 -0.56 8.37
CA GLN A 74 -7.34 -0.40 9.77
C GLN A 74 -8.61 -1.18 10.10
N TYR A 75 -9.65 -1.06 9.26
CA TYR A 75 -10.89 -1.81 9.40
C TYR A 75 -10.65 -3.33 9.44
N LEU A 76 -9.83 -3.85 8.52
CA LEU A 76 -9.53 -5.28 8.46
C LEU A 76 -8.77 -5.75 9.70
N ALA A 77 -7.81 -4.95 10.20
CA ALA A 77 -7.07 -5.26 11.41
C ALA A 77 -8.02 -5.32 12.62
N GLU A 78 -8.79 -4.26 12.85
CA GLU A 78 -9.68 -4.16 14.01
C GLU A 78 -10.82 -5.19 13.99
N THR A 79 -11.27 -5.60 12.80
CA THR A 79 -12.41 -6.53 12.66
C THR A 79 -11.98 -8.00 12.65
N TYR A 80 -10.85 -8.33 12.02
CA TYR A 80 -10.49 -9.71 11.71
C TYR A 80 -9.17 -10.19 12.30
N ASP A 81 -8.25 -9.30 12.65
CA ASP A 81 -7.02 -9.68 13.34
C ASP A 81 -7.26 -9.88 14.84
N THR A 82 -8.13 -10.83 15.18
CA THR A 82 -8.58 -11.08 16.58
C THR A 82 -7.45 -11.54 17.50
N ALA A 83 -6.34 -12.00 16.94
CA ALA A 83 -5.13 -12.37 17.67
C ALA A 83 -4.10 -11.22 17.77
N ASN A 84 -4.39 -10.05 17.20
CA ASN A 84 -3.54 -8.87 17.17
C ASN A 84 -2.13 -9.18 16.64
N LYS A 85 -2.04 -10.00 15.58
CA LYS A 85 -0.76 -10.41 14.98
C LYS A 85 -0.14 -9.31 14.12
N PHE A 86 -0.96 -8.39 13.62
CA PHE A 86 -0.60 -7.39 12.62
C PHE A 86 -0.95 -5.96 13.06
N HIS A 87 -1.36 -5.76 14.31
CA HIS A 87 -1.58 -4.42 14.87
C HIS A 87 -1.52 -4.37 16.39
N HIS A 88 -1.34 -3.17 16.93
CA HIS A 88 -1.43 -2.87 18.36
C HIS A 88 -2.81 -2.28 18.70
N THR A 89 -3.47 -2.80 19.73
CA THR A 89 -4.86 -2.43 20.07
C THR A 89 -4.97 -1.20 20.98
N SER A 90 -3.88 -0.82 21.65
CA SER A 90 -3.83 0.30 22.60
C SER A 90 -2.40 0.83 22.75
N GLY A 91 -2.22 1.88 23.56
CA GLY A 91 -0.91 2.43 23.86
C GLY A 91 -0.32 3.32 22.76
N GLN A 92 0.96 3.64 22.91
CA GLN A 92 1.68 4.53 22.01
C GLN A 92 1.90 3.89 20.64
N GLU A 93 2.05 2.58 20.60
CA GLU A 93 2.29 1.78 19.40
C GLU A 93 1.12 1.89 18.42
N LYS A 94 -0.13 1.83 18.92
CA LYS A 94 -1.33 2.04 18.09
C LYS A 94 -1.28 3.36 17.32
N TYR A 95 -0.97 4.45 18.02
CA TYR A 95 -0.89 5.77 17.37
C TYR A 95 0.34 5.90 16.47
N SER A 96 1.42 5.17 16.77
CA SER A 96 2.59 5.08 15.91
C SER A 96 2.28 4.34 14.61
N GLU A 97 1.46 3.29 14.65
CA GLU A 97 0.98 2.60 13.44
C GLU A 97 0.11 3.53 12.59
N TYR A 98 -0.78 4.30 13.22
CA TYR A 98 -1.56 5.33 12.54
C TYR A 98 -0.67 6.38 11.88
N GLN A 99 0.35 6.86 12.59
CA GLN A 99 1.32 7.82 12.06
C GLN A 99 2.00 7.30 10.79
N TRP A 100 2.52 6.06 10.83
CA TRP A 100 3.20 5.45 9.68
C TRP A 100 2.27 5.15 8.53
N LEU A 101 1.04 4.71 8.81
CA LEU A 101 0.01 4.53 7.79
C LEU A 101 -0.35 5.85 7.12
N HIS A 102 -0.53 6.92 7.89
CA HIS A 102 -0.80 8.25 7.34
C HIS A 102 0.38 8.80 6.55
N PHE A 103 1.61 8.56 6.99
CA PHE A 103 2.80 8.93 6.21
C PHE A 103 2.87 8.15 4.90
N GLN A 104 2.47 6.88 4.89
CA GLN A 104 2.36 6.10 3.66
C GLN A 104 1.28 6.68 2.71
N THR A 105 0.07 6.94 3.23
CA THR A 105 -1.08 7.35 2.39
C THR A 105 -1.01 8.80 1.93
N SER A 106 -0.31 9.67 2.65
CA SER A 106 -0.17 11.10 2.32
C SER A 106 1.23 11.50 1.81
N GLY A 107 2.29 10.82 2.25
CA GLY A 107 3.69 11.15 1.97
C GLY A 107 4.35 10.25 0.92
N GLN A 108 4.07 8.94 0.92
CA GLN A 108 4.61 8.05 -0.12
C GLN A 108 3.71 8.03 -1.35
N GLY A 109 2.47 7.53 -1.19
CA GLY A 109 1.58 7.21 -2.32
C GLY A 109 1.36 8.38 -3.29
N PRO A 110 0.95 9.56 -2.82
CA PRO A 110 0.70 10.71 -3.69
C PRO A 110 1.95 11.16 -4.46
N TYR A 111 3.09 11.30 -3.79
CA TYR A 111 4.32 11.82 -4.40
C TYR A 111 4.98 10.83 -5.36
N PHE A 112 4.95 9.53 -5.04
CA PHE A 112 5.39 8.49 -5.97
C PHE A 112 4.46 8.43 -7.19
N GLY A 113 3.16 8.61 -6.97
CA GLY A 113 2.18 8.75 -8.06
C GLY A 113 2.46 9.96 -8.95
N GLN A 114 2.91 11.09 -8.40
CA GLN A 114 3.32 12.24 -9.21
C GLN A 114 4.58 11.95 -10.03
N LYS A 115 5.58 11.25 -9.47
CA LYS A 115 6.73 10.80 -10.27
C LYS A 115 6.28 9.94 -11.45
N ALA A 116 5.37 8.99 -11.22
CA ALA A 116 4.80 8.17 -12.28
C ALA A 116 4.11 9.02 -13.35
N TRP A 117 3.30 10.00 -12.93
CA TRP A 117 2.56 10.90 -13.79
C TRP A 117 3.47 11.72 -14.71
N PHE A 118 4.41 12.49 -14.14
CA PHE A 118 5.26 13.37 -14.94
C PHE A 118 6.21 12.60 -15.86
N SER A 119 6.68 11.42 -15.47
CA SER A 119 7.57 10.63 -16.34
C SER A 119 6.83 9.90 -17.46
N ASN A 120 5.58 9.47 -17.27
CA ASN A 120 4.93 8.51 -18.18
C ASN A 120 3.61 8.96 -18.79
N TYR A 121 2.88 9.87 -18.15
CA TYR A 121 1.48 10.16 -18.52
C TYR A 121 1.23 11.64 -18.85
N HIS A 122 2.02 12.56 -18.29
CA HIS A 122 1.88 13.98 -18.57
C HIS A 122 2.14 14.27 -20.06
N GLY A 123 1.33 15.14 -20.67
CA GLY A 123 1.39 15.44 -22.11
C GLY A 123 2.65 16.21 -22.55
N GLU A 124 3.31 16.84 -21.59
CA GLU A 124 4.58 17.56 -21.77
C GLU A 124 5.68 16.96 -20.89
N LYS A 125 6.93 17.03 -21.37
CA LYS A 125 8.11 16.67 -20.59
C LYS A 125 8.57 17.86 -19.75
N LEU A 126 8.55 17.68 -18.43
CA LEU A 126 8.86 18.72 -17.46
C LEU A 126 9.98 18.23 -16.52
N PRO A 127 11.26 18.34 -16.92
CA PRO A 127 12.38 17.79 -16.14
C PRO A 127 12.44 18.29 -14.70
N SER A 128 12.05 19.54 -14.45
CA SER A 128 12.01 20.10 -13.09
C SER A 128 10.96 19.42 -12.20
N ALA A 129 9.81 19.04 -12.74
CA ALA A 129 8.77 18.31 -12.03
C ALA A 129 9.21 16.87 -11.77
N GLU A 130 9.77 16.19 -12.77
CA GLU A 130 10.31 14.84 -12.61
C GLU A 130 11.39 14.78 -11.52
N ALA A 131 12.36 15.71 -11.56
CA ALA A 131 13.42 15.80 -10.57
C ALA A 131 12.87 16.13 -9.16
N ARG A 132 11.85 17.00 -9.06
CA ARG A 132 11.19 17.28 -7.77
C ARG A 132 10.64 16.00 -7.13
N TYR A 133 9.90 15.19 -7.88
CA TYR A 133 9.27 13.99 -7.32
C TYR A 133 10.25 12.82 -7.15
N GLU A 134 11.33 12.76 -7.94
CA GLU A 134 12.42 11.83 -7.66
C GLU A 134 13.15 12.16 -6.35
N ASN A 135 13.44 13.45 -6.12
CA ASN A 135 14.03 13.90 -4.86
C ASN A 135 13.12 13.64 -3.67
N GLU A 136 11.80 13.73 -3.86
CA GLU A 136 10.84 13.36 -2.82
C GLU A 136 10.83 11.86 -2.53
N ILE A 137 11.02 11.00 -3.55
CA ILE A 137 11.27 9.56 -3.32
C ILE A 137 12.51 9.40 -2.43
N ARG A 138 13.65 9.99 -2.79
CA ARG A 138 14.89 9.93 -1.97
C ARG A 138 14.65 10.40 -0.54
N ARG A 139 13.90 11.50 -0.36
CA ARG A 139 13.56 12.04 0.96
C ARG A 139 12.72 11.05 1.78
N VAL A 140 11.69 10.46 1.19
CA VAL A 140 10.82 9.48 1.86
C VAL A 140 11.60 8.23 2.26
N LEU A 141 12.47 7.71 1.39
CA LEU A 141 13.36 6.58 1.73
C LEU A 141 14.29 6.95 2.91
N GLY A 142 14.89 8.14 2.86
CA GLY A 142 15.74 8.65 3.94
C GLY A 142 15.03 8.82 5.28
N VAL A 143 13.73 9.12 5.30
CA VAL A 143 12.95 9.20 6.55
C VAL A 143 12.85 7.81 7.21
N VAL A 144 12.56 6.77 6.43
CA VAL A 144 12.47 5.40 6.95
C VAL A 144 13.85 4.90 7.39
N GLU A 145 14.89 5.14 6.58
CA GLU A 145 16.29 4.84 6.94
C GLU A 145 16.68 5.45 8.29
N LEU A 146 16.41 6.75 8.46
CA LEU A 146 16.70 7.47 9.71
C LEU A 146 15.91 6.91 10.89
N HIS A 147 14.65 6.57 10.69
CA HIS A 147 13.81 5.98 11.74
C HIS A 147 14.33 4.62 12.19
N LEU A 148 14.63 3.72 11.25
CA LEU A 148 15.16 2.39 11.54
C LEU A 148 16.53 2.48 12.22
N SER A 149 17.38 3.42 11.78
CA SER A 149 18.69 3.68 12.40
C SER A 149 18.58 4.14 13.85
N LYS A 150 17.67 5.10 14.14
CA LYS A 150 17.49 5.65 15.48
C LYS A 150 16.87 4.66 16.46
N ASN A 151 15.87 3.91 16.02
CA ASN A 151 15.12 3.01 16.90
C ASN A 151 15.74 1.62 16.99
N LYS A 152 16.61 1.25 16.02
CA LYS A 152 17.26 -0.08 15.95
C LYS A 152 16.24 -1.22 15.97
N THR A 153 15.15 -1.04 15.26
CA THR A 153 14.06 -2.00 15.11
C THR A 153 14.05 -2.60 13.71
N ASP A 154 13.51 -3.81 13.58
CA ASP A 154 13.34 -4.46 12.27
C ASP A 154 12.11 -3.99 11.49
N TYR A 155 11.17 -3.31 12.16
CA TYR A 155 9.90 -2.82 11.62
C TYR A 155 9.64 -1.37 12.04
N LEU A 156 8.63 -0.74 11.45
CA LEU A 156 8.31 0.68 11.68
C LEU A 156 7.79 0.95 13.09
N VAL A 157 7.10 -0.02 13.71
CA VAL A 157 6.56 0.10 15.07
C VAL A 157 6.92 -1.15 15.87
N GLY A 158 7.72 -0.95 16.93
CA GLY A 158 8.23 -2.07 17.72
C GLY A 158 9.06 -3.05 16.88
N ASN A 159 9.04 -4.33 17.27
CA ASN A 159 9.80 -5.40 16.60
C ASN A 159 8.93 -6.38 15.80
N ASN A 160 7.66 -6.04 15.56
CA ASN A 160 6.71 -6.91 14.88
C ASN A 160 6.24 -6.28 13.56
N TYR A 161 6.01 -7.13 12.56
CA TYR A 161 5.38 -6.73 11.31
C TYR A 161 3.91 -6.34 11.56
N SER A 162 3.50 -5.18 11.05
CA SER A 162 2.13 -4.68 11.18
C SER A 162 1.55 -4.24 9.84
N TYR A 163 0.26 -3.85 9.82
CA TYR A 163 -0.31 -3.19 8.64
C TYR A 163 0.42 -1.87 8.30
N ALA A 164 1.10 -1.24 9.27
CA ALA A 164 1.86 -0.02 9.05
C ALA A 164 3.07 -0.26 8.14
N ASP A 165 3.70 -1.43 8.23
CA ASP A 165 4.75 -1.89 7.33
C ASP A 165 4.17 -2.35 5.98
N LEU A 166 3.14 -3.21 6.04
CA LEU A 166 2.44 -3.77 4.88
C LEU A 166 1.98 -2.69 3.90
N ALA A 167 1.54 -1.55 4.41
CA ALA A 167 0.99 -0.47 3.59
C ALA A 167 1.99 0.06 2.54
N TRP A 168 3.29 -0.11 2.76
CA TRP A 168 4.36 0.38 1.88
C TRP A 168 4.69 -0.57 0.73
N THR A 169 4.36 -1.85 0.87
CA THR A 169 4.82 -2.95 0.01
C THR A 169 4.64 -2.64 -1.47
N THR A 170 3.45 -2.23 -1.90
CA THR A 170 3.11 -2.14 -3.32
C THR A 170 3.67 -0.88 -4.01
N TRP A 171 3.94 0.18 -3.26
CA TRP A 171 4.66 1.35 -3.79
C TRP A 171 6.17 1.13 -3.80
N ASN A 172 6.70 0.38 -2.83
CA ASN A 172 8.12 0.02 -2.82
C ASN A 172 8.52 -0.84 -4.03
N GLN A 173 7.63 -1.73 -4.47
CA GLN A 173 7.81 -2.54 -5.70
C GLN A 173 8.00 -1.68 -6.96
N LEU A 174 7.55 -0.42 -6.95
CA LEU A 174 7.66 0.49 -8.08
C LEU A 174 8.89 1.39 -8.01
N ILE A 175 9.69 1.37 -6.92
CA ILE A 175 10.84 2.27 -6.76
C ILE A 175 11.82 2.15 -7.94
N GLY A 176 12.18 0.92 -8.32
CA GLY A 176 13.13 0.71 -9.43
C GLY A 176 12.64 1.25 -10.77
N TRP A 177 11.32 1.30 -10.99
CA TRP A 177 10.74 1.91 -12.18
C TRP A 177 10.61 3.44 -12.07
N LEU A 178 10.29 3.95 -10.88
CA LEU A 178 10.07 5.38 -10.64
C LEU A 178 11.37 6.19 -10.54
N ALA A 179 12.41 5.58 -9.98
CA ALA A 179 13.66 6.23 -9.61
C ALA A 179 14.84 5.24 -9.77
N ALA A 180 15.07 4.81 -11.01
CA ALA A 180 16.13 3.86 -11.37
C ALA A 180 17.55 4.33 -10.98
N ASP A 181 17.74 5.65 -10.84
CA ASP A 181 19.02 6.25 -10.45
C ASP A 181 19.27 6.25 -8.93
N ILE A 182 18.38 5.63 -8.14
CA ILE A 182 18.60 5.40 -6.70
C ILE A 182 19.14 3.98 -6.51
N ASP A 183 20.36 3.87 -6.01
CA ASP A 183 20.87 2.58 -5.53
C ASP A 183 20.38 2.38 -4.09
N VAL A 184 19.16 1.83 -3.95
CA VAL A 184 18.48 1.68 -2.66
C VAL A 184 19.33 0.89 -1.66
N LYS A 185 20.05 -0.15 -2.10
CA LYS A 185 20.86 -1.00 -1.21
C LYS A 185 22.09 -0.26 -0.67
N LYS A 186 22.68 0.61 -1.49
CA LYS A 186 23.84 1.41 -1.11
C LYS A 186 23.45 2.66 -0.31
N ASP A 187 22.44 3.38 -0.77
CA ASP A 187 22.07 4.69 -0.24
C ASP A 187 21.20 4.58 1.01
N PHE A 188 20.37 3.53 1.12
CA PHE A 188 19.42 3.30 2.22
C PHE A 188 19.43 1.83 2.69
N PRO A 189 20.54 1.33 3.26
CA PRO A 189 20.70 -0.09 3.55
C PRO A 189 19.72 -0.65 4.59
N LEU A 190 19.29 0.14 5.59
CA LEU A 190 18.31 -0.31 6.58
C LEU A 190 16.90 -0.35 5.98
N PHE A 191 16.55 0.64 5.16
CA PHE A 191 15.33 0.60 4.36
C PHE A 191 15.33 -0.62 3.43
N ALA A 192 16.45 -0.89 2.75
CA ALA A 192 16.57 -2.04 1.85
C ALA A 192 16.33 -3.36 2.58
N ALA A 193 16.97 -3.56 3.75
CA ALA A 193 16.78 -4.75 4.57
C ALA A 193 15.34 -4.90 5.08
N TRP A 194 14.72 -3.81 5.53
CA TRP A 194 13.32 -3.79 5.95
C TRP A 194 12.37 -4.11 4.80
N ASN A 195 12.59 -3.50 3.63
CA ASN A 195 11.79 -3.77 2.44
C ASN A 195 11.95 -5.24 1.99
N ASP A 196 13.18 -5.77 1.95
CA ASP A 196 13.43 -7.16 1.56
C ASP A 196 12.68 -8.15 2.48
N ARG A 197 12.65 -7.90 3.80
CA ARG A 197 11.85 -8.69 4.75
C ARG A 197 10.35 -8.69 4.41
N ILE A 198 9.79 -7.54 4.04
CA ILE A 198 8.36 -7.42 3.73
C ILE A 198 8.04 -8.01 2.36
N GLN A 199 8.87 -7.77 1.34
CA GLN A 199 8.65 -8.29 -0.01
C GLN A 199 8.77 -9.81 -0.08
N SER A 200 9.55 -10.42 0.82
CA SER A 200 9.73 -11.88 0.88
C SER A 200 8.55 -12.64 1.50
N ARG A 201 7.51 -11.93 1.98
CA ARG A 201 6.37 -12.58 2.63
C ARG A 201 5.54 -13.39 1.63
N PRO A 202 5.06 -14.60 2.00
CA PRO A 202 4.29 -15.46 1.10
C PRO A 202 3.04 -14.79 0.49
N SER A 203 2.33 -13.99 1.30
CA SER A 203 1.16 -13.19 0.88
C SER A 203 1.50 -12.23 -0.26
N VAL A 204 2.64 -11.53 -0.16
CA VAL A 204 3.11 -10.56 -1.15
C VAL A 204 3.44 -11.25 -2.47
N ILE A 205 4.18 -12.37 -2.40
CA ILE A 205 4.54 -13.17 -3.57
C ILE A 205 3.29 -13.71 -4.28
N LYS A 206 2.36 -14.28 -3.51
CA LYS A 206 1.10 -14.82 -4.04
C LYS A 206 0.27 -13.73 -4.73
N VAL A 207 0.07 -12.58 -4.08
CA VAL A 207 -0.72 -11.48 -4.65
C VAL A 207 -0.05 -10.91 -5.90
N ALA A 208 1.27 -10.81 -5.94
CA ALA A 208 1.98 -10.40 -7.17
C ALA A 208 1.71 -11.37 -8.33
N ALA A 209 1.72 -12.68 -8.08
CA ALA A 209 1.40 -13.69 -9.08
C ALA A 209 -0.08 -13.63 -9.53
N ASP A 210 -1.01 -13.44 -8.60
CA ASP A 210 -2.44 -13.36 -8.91
C ASP A 210 -2.76 -12.07 -9.68
N LYS A 211 -2.14 -10.94 -9.32
CA LYS A 211 -2.19 -9.69 -10.09
C LYS A 211 -1.70 -9.89 -11.52
N ALA A 212 -0.59 -10.60 -11.72
CA ALA A 212 -0.03 -10.84 -13.05
C ALA A 212 -1.00 -11.64 -13.94
N LYS A 213 -1.68 -12.66 -13.39
CA LYS A 213 -2.72 -13.43 -14.11
C LYS A 213 -3.91 -12.57 -14.52
N LEU A 214 -4.33 -11.64 -13.67
CA LEU A 214 -5.45 -10.72 -13.95
C LEU A 214 -5.09 -9.62 -14.96
N SER A 215 -3.80 -9.44 -15.26
CA SER A 215 -3.30 -8.41 -16.17
C SER A 215 -3.06 -8.92 -17.59
N GLN A 216 -3.28 -10.22 -17.82
CA GLN A 216 -3.22 -10.90 -19.13
C GLN A 216 -4.59 -10.88 -19.80
#